data_AF-A0A519CBF8-F1
#
_entry.id   AF-A0A519CBF8-F1
#
_cell.length_a   1.000
_cell.length_b   1.000
_cell.length_c   1.000
_cell.angle_alpha   90.00
_cell.angle_beta   90.00
_cell.angle_gamma   90.00
#
_symmetry.space_group_name_H-M   'P 1'
#
loop_
_entity.id
_entity.type
_entity.pdbx_description
1 polymer ?
#
loop_
_entity_poly.entity_id
_entity_poly.type
_entity_poly.pdbx_seq_one_letter_code
_entity_poly.pdbx_strand_id
1 'polypeptide(L)'
;MGGGKKPSGGKTAKPEKKDSKKKKGEGGPKRAEIIVMVNEQQAMKIIQNSKVITVQDLARQVGVKISAANAFLKELYQSVSS
;
A
#
# COMPACT_ATOMS: atom_id res chain seq x y z
N MET A 1 36.14 -56.79 -13.79
CA MET A 1 36.98 -55.86 -13.00
C MET A 1 36.15 -54.61 -12.75
N GLY A 2 35.39 -54.50 -11.66
CA GLY A 2 35.91 -54.33 -10.30
C GLY A 2 35.86 -52.84 -9.95
N GLY A 3 34.65 -52.30 -9.76
CA GLY A 3 34.40 -50.89 -9.44
C GLY A 3 35.04 -50.51 -8.10
N GLY A 4 36.13 -49.75 -8.18
CA GLY A 4 36.91 -49.31 -7.03
C GLY A 4 36.28 -48.11 -6.33
N LYS A 5 35.91 -48.30 -5.06
CA LYS A 5 35.66 -47.22 -4.09
C LYS A 5 36.99 -46.55 -3.71
N LYS A 6 37.02 -45.21 -3.62
CA LYS A 6 37.94 -44.45 -2.74
C LYS A 6 37.22 -43.21 -2.17
N PRO A 7 37.67 -42.69 -1.01
CA PRO A 7 36.79 -42.42 0.11
C PRO A 7 36.70 -40.94 0.51
N SER A 8 35.80 -40.71 1.48
CA SER A 8 35.59 -39.52 2.32
C SER A 8 36.84 -38.70 2.66
N GLY A 9 36.67 -37.37 2.69
CA GLY A 9 37.42 -36.46 3.57
C GLY A 9 37.96 -35.17 2.92
N GLY A 10 37.29 -34.03 3.14
CA GLY A 10 37.87 -32.71 2.87
C GLY A 10 36.86 -31.57 2.80
N LYS A 11 36.67 -30.84 3.90
CA LYS A 11 35.88 -29.61 3.96
C LYS A 11 36.65 -28.48 3.28
N THR A 12 36.05 -27.80 2.30
CA THR A 12 36.17 -26.34 2.12
C THR A 12 35.14 -25.82 1.12
N ALA A 13 34.60 -24.66 1.45
CA ALA A 13 33.41 -24.04 0.90
C ALA A 13 33.55 -23.46 -0.52
N LYS A 14 32.55 -23.70 -1.36
CA LYS A 14 31.80 -22.68 -2.14
C LYS A 14 30.72 -23.34 -3.00
N PRO A 15 29.42 -23.07 -2.81
CA PRO A 15 28.43 -23.43 -3.81
C PRO A 15 28.45 -22.37 -4.92
N GLU A 16 28.88 -22.77 -6.12
CA GLU A 16 28.35 -22.20 -7.36
C GLU A 16 26.84 -22.40 -7.39
N LYS A 17 26.06 -21.32 -7.37
CA LYS A 17 24.72 -21.30 -7.96
C LYS A 17 24.48 -19.99 -8.68
N LYS A 18 24.75 -20.07 -9.99
CA LYS A 18 24.16 -19.26 -11.04
C LYS A 18 22.65 -19.54 -11.03
N ASP A 19 21.85 -18.62 -10.51
CA ASP A 19 20.39 -18.65 -10.75
C ASP A 19 19.85 -17.22 -10.90
N SER A 20 19.89 -16.76 -12.15
CA SER A 20 19.10 -15.63 -12.62
C SER A 20 17.64 -16.06 -12.77
N LYS A 21 16.81 -15.93 -11.73
CA LYS A 21 15.34 -15.83 -11.89
C LYS A 21 14.59 -15.41 -10.63
N LYS A 22 14.18 -14.14 -10.56
CA LYS A 22 12.76 -13.72 -10.62
C LYS A 22 12.59 -12.30 -10.09
N LYS A 23 12.01 -11.47 -10.95
CA LYS A 23 11.25 -10.26 -10.61
C LYS A 23 10.32 -10.51 -9.42
N LYS A 24 10.33 -9.60 -8.46
CA LYS A 24 9.10 -9.12 -7.83
C LYS A 24 9.37 -7.72 -7.29
N GLY A 25 8.86 -6.71 -8.00
CA GLY A 25 8.85 -5.35 -7.51
C GLY A 25 7.97 -5.30 -6.27
N GLU A 26 8.57 -5.07 -5.11
CA GLU A 26 7.85 -4.74 -3.88
C GLU A 26 8.21 -3.32 -3.48
N GLY A 27 7.45 -2.41 -4.07
CA GLY A 27 7.42 -0.99 -3.76
C GLY A 27 6.14 -0.40 -4.35
N GLY A 28 5.03 -1.15 -4.25
CA GLY A 28 3.70 -0.61 -4.57
C GLY A 28 3.44 0.65 -3.73
N PRO A 29 2.59 1.57 -4.20
CA PRO A 29 2.40 2.88 -3.58
C PRO A 29 2.18 2.72 -2.08
N LYS A 30 2.98 3.44 -1.28
CA LYS A 30 2.93 3.46 0.19
C LYS A 30 1.48 3.39 0.63
N ARG A 31 1.10 2.29 1.29
CA ARG A 31 -0.17 2.19 2.01
C ARG A 31 -0.09 3.25 3.11
N ALA A 32 -0.61 4.44 2.83
CA ALA A 32 -0.80 5.45 3.85
C ALA A 32 -1.61 4.80 4.98
N GLU A 33 -1.23 5.05 6.24
CA GLU A 33 -2.05 4.64 7.37
C GLU A 33 -3.41 5.30 7.23
N ILE A 34 -4.40 4.50 6.82
CA ILE A 34 -5.73 5.01 6.49
C ILE A 34 -6.50 5.15 7.80
N ILE A 35 -6.55 6.35 8.34
CA ILE A 35 -7.30 6.65 9.56
C ILE A 35 -8.81 6.63 9.28
N VAL A 36 -9.61 6.33 10.30
CA VAL A 36 -11.08 6.30 10.17
C VAL A 36 -11.68 7.68 10.44
N MET A 37 -10.97 8.54 11.17
CA MET A 37 -11.46 9.84 11.61
C MET A 37 -11.13 10.92 10.57
N VAL A 38 -12.15 11.68 10.14
CA VAL A 38 -11.99 12.75 9.15
C VAL A 38 -11.45 13.99 9.83
N ASN A 39 -10.33 14.53 9.33
CA ASN A 39 -9.86 15.84 9.74
C ASN A 39 -10.72 16.92 9.06
N GLU A 40 -11.72 17.41 9.78
CA GLU A 40 -12.70 18.37 9.28
C GLU A 40 -12.06 19.65 8.71
N GLN A 41 -11.01 20.16 9.36
CA GLN A 41 -10.33 21.38 8.90
C GLN A 41 -9.65 21.18 7.55
N GLN A 42 -9.06 20.00 7.33
CA GLN A 42 -8.45 19.67 6.04
C GLN A 42 -9.51 19.36 4.99
N ALA A 43 -10.55 18.60 5.36
CA ALA A 43 -11.64 18.25 4.46
C ALA A 43 -12.39 19.48 3.95
N MET A 44 -12.72 20.44 4.83
CA MET A 44 -13.40 21.68 4.42
C MET A 44 -12.54 22.54 3.48
N LYS A 45 -11.22 22.64 3.72
CA LYS A 45 -10.32 23.36 2.80
C LYS A 45 -10.29 22.73 1.42
N ILE A 46 -10.26 21.41 1.34
CA ILE A 46 -10.27 20.68 0.07
C ILE A 46 -11.59 20.93 -0.66
N ILE A 47 -12.70 20.83 0.06
CA ILE A 47 -14.05 21.04 -0.47
C ILE A 47 -14.22 22.47 -1.01
N GLN A 48 -13.77 23.49 -0.26
CA GLN A 48 -13.88 24.90 -0.68
C GLN A 48 -13.01 25.25 -1.88
N ASN A 49 -11.83 24.63 -2.00
CA ASN A 49 -10.90 24.90 -3.10
C ASN A 49 -11.18 24.06 -4.36
N SER A 50 -12.10 23.11 -4.31
CA SER A 50 -12.36 22.17 -5.40
C SER A 50 -13.71 22.41 -6.06
N LYS A 51 -13.72 22.63 -7.38
CA LYS A 51 -14.96 22.76 -8.16
C LYS A 51 -15.75 21.45 -8.23
N VAL A 52 -15.04 20.32 -8.21
CA VAL A 52 -15.61 18.97 -8.23
C VAL A 52 -14.93 18.17 -7.14
N ILE A 53 -15.73 17.56 -6.26
CA ILE A 53 -15.24 16.72 -5.17
C ILE A 53 -15.62 15.28 -5.48
N THR A 54 -14.65 14.38 -5.35
CA THR A 54 -14.89 12.93 -5.41
C THR A 54 -14.52 12.29 -4.07
N VAL A 55 -15.26 11.25 -3.70
CA VAL A 55 -15.02 10.50 -2.44
C VAL A 55 -13.59 9.94 -2.40
N GLN A 56 -13.10 9.48 -3.55
CA GLN A 56 -11.77 8.89 -3.65
C GLN A 56 -10.66 9.93 -3.45
N ASP A 57 -10.80 11.13 -4.03
CA ASP A 57 -9.80 12.18 -3.92
C ASP A 57 -9.76 12.74 -2.50
N LEU A 58 -10.93 13.01 -1.91
CA LEU A 58 -11.04 13.46 -0.51
C LEU A 58 -10.41 12.44 0.46
N ALA A 59 -10.70 11.14 0.26
CA ALA A 59 -10.12 10.07 1.07
C ALA A 59 -8.58 10.02 0.99
N ARG A 60 -8.00 10.23 -0.20
CA ARG A 60 -6.54 10.23 -0.38
C ARG A 60 -5.88 11.47 0.21
N GLN A 61 -6.49 12.63 0.07
CA GLN A 61 -5.92 13.90 0.54
C GLN A 61 -5.98 14.02 2.07
N VAL A 62 -7.06 13.56 2.70
CA VAL A 62 -7.22 13.56 4.17
C VAL A 62 -6.60 12.31 4.81
N GLY A 63 -6.29 11.28 4.01
CA GLY A 63 -5.73 10.02 4.51
C GLY A 63 -6.75 9.13 5.21
N VAL A 64 -8.03 9.21 4.82
CA VAL A 64 -9.14 8.52 5.47
C VAL A 64 -9.70 7.37 4.64
N LYS A 65 -10.46 6.46 5.28
CA LYS A 65 -11.18 5.41 4.54
C LYS A 65 -12.23 6.05 3.63
N ILE A 66 -12.40 5.47 2.43
CA ILE A 66 -13.44 5.88 1.46
C ILE A 66 -14.83 5.87 2.13
N SER A 67 -15.09 4.90 3.02
CA SER A 67 -16.34 4.83 3.78
C SER A 67 -16.56 6.07 4.67
N ALA A 68 -15.52 6.56 5.33
CA ALA A 68 -15.59 7.74 6.19
C ALA A 68 -15.77 9.02 5.36
N ALA A 69 -15.04 9.15 4.24
CA ALA A 69 -15.22 10.26 3.31
C ALA A 69 -16.64 10.30 2.72
N ASN A 70 -17.23 9.13 2.42
CA ASN A 70 -18.59 9.04 1.91
C ASN A 70 -19.63 9.45 2.95
N ALA A 71 -19.49 8.97 4.19
CA ALA A 71 -20.37 9.38 5.29
C ALA A 71 -20.31 10.89 5.53
N PHE A 72 -19.09 11.45 5.60
CA PHE A 72 -18.87 12.87 5.80
C PHE A 72 -19.51 13.74 4.71
N LEU A 73 -19.35 13.38 3.43
CA LEU A 73 -19.98 14.13 2.35
C LEU A 73 -21.51 14.07 2.45
N LYS A 74 -22.10 12.92 2.77
CA LYS A 74 -23.55 12.80 2.96
C LYS A 74 -24.07 13.65 4.12
N GLU A 75 -23.36 13.63 5.24
CA GLU A 75 -23.68 14.45 6.41
C GLU A 75 -23.61 15.94 6.08
N LEU A 76 -22.57 16.38 5.36
CA LEU A 76 -22.47 17.76 4.89
C LEU A 76 -23.63 18.15 3.97
N TYR A 77 -23.98 17.29 3.00
CA TYR A 77 -25.13 17.54 2.12
C TYR A 77 -26.45 17.62 2.90
N GLN A 78 -26.65 16.73 3.88
CA GLN A 78 -27.84 16.79 4.75
C GLN A 78 -27.86 18.05 5.61
N SER A 79 -26.72 18.45 6.18
CA SER A 79 -26.60 19.63 7.02
C SER A 79 -26.87 20.94 6.27
N VAL A 80 -26.56 21.01 4.99
CA VAL A 80 -26.81 22.19 4.14
C VAL A 80 -28.24 22.20 3.58
N SER A 81 -28.87 21.03 3.45
CA SER A 81 -30.24 20.88 2.94
C SER A 81 -31.32 21.01 4.03
N SER A 82 -30.93 21.07 5.30
CA SER A 82 -31.83 21.23 6.46
C SER A 82 -31.88 22.69 6.87
#